data_AF-A0A970Z009-F1
#
_entry.id   AF-A0A970Z009-F1
#
_cell.length_a   1.000
_cell.length_b   1.000
_cell.length_c   1.000
_cell.angle_alpha   90.00
_cell.angle_beta   90.00
_cell.angle_gamma   90.00
#
_symmetry.space_group_name_H-M   'P 1'
#
loop_
_entity.id
_entity.type
_entity.pdbx_description
1 polymer ?
#
loop_
_entity_poly.entity_id
_entity_poly.type
_entity_poly.pdbx_seq_one_letter_code
_entity_poly.pdbx_strand_id
1 'polypeptide(L)'
;MSTSNAQAKLDYIAGTKTAIKDAIELKGVTVGAATFREYADKIGEISTGGTWQPQPEWIDISTVGDNEINLLVTEGTGIAFSTTVAGAGTYTIDWGDGTVETSRASGTIYMHQHIANGTAWGATYTWKIRIYGATGDITGWKVERHTYTTRKQYHPILWAVFGTMGMTTYANAFYNTTDDDVNCVDLQSCVIPTFASVSNTSSMFAYCYALSSITLPTSWGSVSNTSSMFSYCCALSSITLPTSWGSVSNTSSMFATCCALSSITLPTSWGSVSNTSYMFSSCYALSSITLPTSWGSVSNTRNMFASCYSLKYINNIDYLGSISVACEFTDFAKDCEFLQTTITIASLISKIGIYGASGYKLKVTSIRLTNASSTFGGSSPQVNVSYTDLDATALNTLFGDLPTLTGKTIVITGCTGAATCDTSIATGKGWTVTN
;
A
#
# COMPACT_ATOMS: atom_id res chain seq x y z
N MET A 1 -9.18 37.57 37.43
CA MET A 1 -8.04 36.96 36.69
C MET A 1 -8.43 35.57 36.18
N SER A 2 -9.18 35.47 35.09
CA SER A 2 -9.43 34.19 34.41
C SER A 2 -9.69 34.29 32.89
N THR A 3 -9.73 35.50 32.32
CA THR A 3 -9.99 35.72 30.88
C THR A 3 -8.75 35.54 29.99
N SER A 4 -7.53 35.64 30.54
CA SER A 4 -6.29 35.58 29.73
C SER A 4 -6.00 34.20 29.13
N ASN A 5 -6.32 33.11 29.84
CA ASN A 5 -6.06 31.75 29.36
C ASN A 5 -7.12 31.30 28.34
N ALA A 6 -8.38 31.71 28.52
CA ALA A 6 -9.44 31.43 27.55
C ALA A 6 -9.20 32.18 26.23
N GLN A 7 -8.84 33.47 26.31
CA GLN A 7 -8.55 34.27 25.11
C GLN A 7 -7.35 33.72 24.35
N ALA A 8 -6.24 33.39 25.03
CA ALA A 8 -5.07 32.80 24.39
C ALA A 8 -5.39 31.46 23.68
N LYS A 9 -6.28 30.64 24.25
CA LYS A 9 -6.75 29.40 23.61
C LYS A 9 -7.63 29.68 22.38
N LEU A 10 -8.48 30.69 22.44
CA LEU A 10 -9.30 31.11 21.29
C LEU A 10 -8.43 31.66 20.16
N ASP A 11 -7.42 32.48 20.49
CA ASP A 11 -6.46 33.02 19.52
C ASP A 11 -5.64 31.90 18.86
N TYR A 12 -5.20 30.90 19.65
CA TYR A 12 -4.52 29.72 19.13
C TYR A 12 -5.41 28.90 18.17
N ILE A 13 -6.68 28.68 18.52
CA ILE A 13 -7.63 27.98 17.65
C ILE A 13 -7.90 28.77 16.37
N ALA A 14 -8.01 30.10 16.44
CA ALA A 14 -8.17 30.95 15.28
C ALA A 14 -6.94 30.92 14.36
N GLY A 15 -5.73 30.93 14.94
CA GLY A 15 -4.48 30.76 14.21
C GLY A 15 -4.38 29.38 13.54
N THR A 16 -4.75 28.32 14.25
CA THR A 16 -4.80 26.94 13.71
C THR A 16 -5.79 26.84 12.55
N LYS A 17 -6.98 27.44 12.69
CA LYS A 17 -7.99 27.50 11.62
C LYS A 17 -7.45 28.23 10.38
N THR A 18 -6.70 29.32 10.58
CA THR A 18 -6.10 30.09 9.48
C THR A 18 -5.02 29.26 8.79
N ALA A 19 -4.12 28.63 9.54
CA ALA A 19 -3.07 27.79 8.97
C ALA A 19 -3.62 26.60 8.17
N ILE A 20 -4.70 25.95 8.65
CA ILE A 20 -5.35 24.87 7.90
C ILE A 20 -6.03 25.40 6.63
N LYS A 21 -6.67 26.57 6.71
CA LYS A 21 -7.26 27.24 5.53
C LYS A 21 -6.19 27.48 4.47
N ASP A 22 -5.10 28.13 4.88
CA ASP A 22 -4.00 28.49 3.98
C ASP A 22 -3.39 27.23 3.36
N ALA A 23 -3.26 26.14 4.12
CA ALA A 23 -2.80 24.86 3.59
C ALA A 23 -3.74 24.24 2.54
N ILE A 24 -5.07 24.35 2.72
CA ILE A 24 -6.05 23.88 1.73
C ILE A 24 -6.03 24.77 0.48
N GLU A 25 -5.98 26.09 0.66
CA GLU A 25 -5.93 27.05 -0.45
C GLU A 25 -4.61 26.96 -1.24
N LEU A 26 -3.49 26.68 -0.57
CA LEU A 26 -2.20 26.37 -1.19
C LEU A 26 -2.27 25.13 -2.10
N LYS A 27 -3.18 24.21 -1.81
CA LYS A 27 -3.43 23.01 -2.62
C LYS A 27 -4.49 23.23 -3.70
N GLY A 28 -4.81 24.48 -4.01
CA GLY A 28 -5.65 24.87 -5.15
C GLY A 28 -7.15 24.80 -4.88
N VAL A 29 -7.58 24.58 -3.62
CA VAL A 29 -9.00 24.55 -3.25
C VAL A 29 -9.41 25.83 -2.58
N THR A 30 -10.43 26.48 -3.12
CA THR A 30 -10.99 27.69 -2.49
C THR A 30 -11.80 27.31 -1.25
N VAL A 31 -11.35 27.73 -0.06
CA VAL A 31 -12.08 27.55 1.20
C VAL A 31 -13.09 28.68 1.42
N GLY A 32 -12.72 29.92 1.08
CA GLY A 32 -13.64 31.06 1.10
C GLY A 32 -14.23 31.33 2.49
N ALA A 33 -15.57 31.40 2.57
CA ALA A 33 -16.35 31.65 3.79
C ALA A 33 -16.78 30.36 4.53
N ALA A 34 -16.21 29.20 4.17
CA ALA A 34 -16.54 27.93 4.81
C ALA A 34 -16.30 27.96 6.33
N THR A 35 -17.19 27.32 7.07
CA THR A 35 -17.04 27.08 8.50
C THR A 35 -15.92 26.06 8.75
N PHE A 36 -15.34 26.05 9.96
CA PHE A 36 -14.26 25.11 10.28
C PHE A 36 -14.69 23.64 10.17
N ARG A 37 -15.99 23.35 10.31
CA ARG A 37 -16.56 22.00 10.14
C ARG A 37 -16.49 21.53 8.69
N GLU A 38 -16.68 22.43 7.73
CA GLU A 38 -16.68 22.15 6.28
C GLU A 38 -15.27 22.04 5.70
N TYR A 39 -14.22 22.29 6.50
CA TYR A 39 -12.84 22.14 6.03
C TYR A 39 -12.51 20.69 5.68
N ALA A 40 -13.15 19.71 6.32
CA ALA A 40 -12.99 18.30 5.95
C ALA A 40 -13.45 18.03 4.51
N ASP A 41 -14.57 18.63 4.10
CA ASP A 41 -15.09 18.52 2.73
C ASP A 41 -14.17 19.28 1.76
N LYS A 42 -13.67 20.47 2.15
CA LYS A 42 -12.69 21.23 1.36
C LYS A 42 -11.35 20.51 1.20
N ILE A 43 -10.88 19.81 2.22
CA ILE A 43 -9.71 18.93 2.10
C ILE A 43 -10.00 17.81 1.09
N GLY A 44 -11.23 17.28 1.06
CA GLY A 44 -11.67 16.31 0.06
C GLY A 44 -11.78 16.87 -1.37
N GLU A 45 -11.94 18.19 -1.54
CA GLU A 45 -11.91 18.87 -2.83
C GLU A 45 -10.48 19.10 -3.35
N ILE A 46 -9.44 18.90 -2.51
CA ILE A 46 -8.05 19.02 -2.96
C ILE A 46 -7.88 18.01 -4.07
N SER A 47 -7.61 18.51 -5.29
CA SER A 47 -7.28 17.64 -6.39
C SER A 47 -6.08 16.81 -5.95
N THR A 48 -6.31 15.53 -5.66
CA THR A 48 -5.29 14.56 -5.27
C THR A 48 -4.30 14.24 -6.41
N GLY A 49 -4.26 15.09 -7.44
CA GLY A 49 -3.60 14.90 -8.73
C GLY A 49 -2.85 16.12 -9.24
N GLY A 50 -2.33 16.98 -8.36
CA GLY A 50 -1.15 17.74 -8.76
C GLY A 50 -0.04 16.73 -9.04
N THR A 51 0.36 16.58 -10.31
CA THR A 51 1.53 15.76 -10.66
C THR A 51 2.68 16.24 -9.79
N TRP A 52 3.27 15.34 -9.01
CA TRP A 52 4.45 15.67 -8.22
C TRP A 52 5.47 16.38 -9.09
N GLN A 53 6.05 17.47 -8.60
CA GLN A 53 7.16 18.17 -9.23
C GLN A 53 8.27 18.31 -8.20
N PRO A 54 9.55 18.22 -8.61
CA PRO A 54 10.65 18.56 -7.73
C PRO A 54 10.51 20.01 -7.26
N GLN A 55 11.02 20.32 -6.06
CA GLN A 55 11.03 21.70 -5.59
C GLN A 55 11.92 22.55 -6.53
N PRO A 56 11.56 23.81 -6.82
CA PRO A 56 12.33 24.65 -7.74
C PRO A 56 13.82 24.81 -7.38
N GLU A 57 14.15 24.75 -6.10
CA GLU A 57 15.52 24.89 -5.57
C GLU A 57 16.30 23.58 -5.55
N TRP A 58 15.66 22.44 -5.82
CA TRP A 58 16.34 21.15 -5.82
C TRP A 58 17.33 21.05 -6.99
N ILE A 59 18.45 20.38 -6.73
CA ILE A 59 19.35 19.96 -7.79
C ILE A 59 18.58 19.00 -8.71
N ASP A 60 18.51 19.32 -10.00
CA ASP A 60 17.84 18.44 -10.96
C ASP A 60 18.63 17.13 -11.16
N ILE A 61 17.95 16.02 -10.85
CA ILE A 61 18.48 14.67 -11.03
C ILE A 61 17.70 13.86 -12.07
N SER A 62 16.73 14.47 -12.75
CA SER A 62 15.86 13.79 -13.74
C SER A 62 16.63 13.16 -14.89
N THR A 63 17.74 13.77 -15.29
CA THR A 63 18.64 13.22 -16.31
C THR A 63 19.67 12.31 -15.66
N VAL A 64 19.63 11.03 -16.03
CA VAL A 64 20.55 9.98 -15.57
C VAL A 64 21.22 9.32 -16.77
N GLY A 65 22.52 9.02 -16.67
CA GLY A 65 23.23 8.28 -17.70
C GLY A 65 22.82 6.81 -17.77
N ASP A 66 23.19 6.14 -18.85
CA ASP A 66 23.06 4.69 -18.93
C ASP A 66 23.89 4.01 -17.83
N ASN A 67 23.31 2.99 -17.21
CA ASN A 67 23.93 2.23 -16.12
C ASN A 67 24.42 3.11 -14.94
N GLU A 68 23.70 4.20 -14.66
CA GLU A 68 23.92 5.12 -13.55
C GLU A 68 22.71 5.18 -12.60
N ILE A 69 22.93 5.57 -11.34
CA ILE A 69 21.86 5.89 -10.39
C ILE A 69 22.15 7.27 -9.81
N ASN A 70 21.15 8.15 -9.86
CA ASN A 70 21.20 9.46 -9.21
C ASN A 70 20.27 9.47 -7.99
N LEU A 71 20.76 10.03 -6.88
CA LEU A 71 19.97 10.26 -5.68
C LEU A 71 20.07 11.74 -5.29
N LEU A 72 18.94 12.36 -4.97
CA LEU A 72 18.88 13.65 -4.30
C LEU A 72 18.72 13.36 -2.82
N VAL A 73 19.66 13.85 -2.02
CA VAL A 73 19.64 13.69 -0.57
C VAL A 73 19.61 15.04 0.13
N THR A 74 18.99 15.10 1.31
CA THR A 74 19.01 16.24 2.22
C THR A 74 19.99 16.01 3.38
N GLU A 75 20.12 16.99 4.26
CA GLU A 75 20.80 16.82 5.55
C GLU A 75 20.19 15.66 6.34
N GLY A 76 21.04 14.92 7.05
CA GLY A 76 20.62 13.78 7.87
C GLY A 76 21.77 13.24 8.71
N THR A 77 21.53 12.15 9.42
CA THR A 77 22.59 11.49 10.21
C THR A 77 23.66 10.80 9.35
N GLY A 78 23.39 10.67 8.05
CA GLY A 78 24.25 10.08 7.04
C GLY A 78 23.44 9.16 6.12
N ILE A 79 24.08 8.71 5.05
CA ILE A 79 23.53 7.76 4.09
C ILE A 79 24.46 6.55 4.01
N ALA A 80 23.90 5.36 3.81
CA ALA A 80 24.68 4.17 3.45
C ALA A 80 23.93 3.29 2.45
N PHE A 81 24.60 2.79 1.44
CA PHE A 81 23.98 1.88 0.47
C PHE A 81 24.99 0.86 -0.02
N SER A 82 24.49 -0.21 -0.62
CA SER A 82 25.28 -1.16 -1.39
C SER A 82 24.76 -1.25 -2.82
N THR A 83 25.70 -1.31 -3.77
CA THR A 83 25.42 -1.48 -5.20
C THR A 83 26.11 -2.76 -5.69
N THR A 84 25.35 -3.61 -6.38
CA THR A 84 25.85 -4.85 -6.97
C THR A 84 26.10 -4.66 -8.45
N VAL A 85 27.30 -5.02 -8.90
CA VAL A 85 27.74 -4.95 -10.29
C VAL A 85 28.01 -6.36 -10.81
N ALA A 86 27.51 -6.68 -12.00
CA ALA A 86 27.72 -7.97 -12.65
C ALA A 86 29.22 -8.34 -12.71
N GLY A 87 29.52 -9.63 -12.51
CA GLY A 87 30.89 -10.13 -12.52
C GLY A 87 31.77 -9.66 -11.35
N ALA A 88 31.17 -9.20 -10.24
CA ALA A 88 31.87 -8.58 -9.12
C ALA A 88 32.72 -7.37 -9.54
N GLY A 89 32.19 -6.59 -10.48
CA GLY A 89 32.81 -5.37 -10.98
C GLY A 89 32.99 -4.29 -9.91
N THR A 90 33.55 -3.16 -10.34
CA THR A 90 33.70 -1.96 -9.50
C THR A 90 32.89 -0.81 -10.06
N TYR A 91 32.68 0.24 -9.26
CA TYR A 91 31.96 1.45 -9.66
C TYR A 91 32.53 2.70 -8.98
N THR A 92 32.05 3.87 -9.37
CA THR A 92 32.39 5.16 -8.77
C THR A 92 31.19 5.73 -8.03
N ILE A 93 31.44 6.33 -6.86
CA ILE A 93 30.47 7.11 -6.10
C ILE A 93 30.95 8.56 -6.09
N ASP A 94 30.18 9.47 -6.66
CA ASP A 94 30.32 10.91 -6.43
C ASP A 94 29.26 11.31 -5.41
N TRP A 95 29.70 11.78 -4.24
CA TRP A 95 28.81 12.12 -3.13
C TRP A 95 28.15 13.50 -3.31
N GLY A 96 28.55 14.27 -4.31
CA GLY A 96 27.94 15.57 -4.62
C GLY A 96 28.41 16.73 -3.76
N ASP A 97 29.34 16.51 -2.82
CA ASP A 97 29.94 17.54 -1.95
C ASP A 97 31.41 17.85 -2.29
N GLY A 98 31.89 17.31 -3.42
CA GLY A 98 33.29 17.33 -3.85
C GLY A 98 34.05 16.03 -3.59
N THR A 99 33.48 15.10 -2.81
CA THR A 99 34.08 13.78 -2.54
C THR A 99 33.70 12.79 -3.63
N VAL A 100 34.71 12.21 -4.29
CA VAL A 100 34.53 11.15 -5.30
C VAL A 100 35.37 9.93 -4.92
N GLU A 101 34.73 8.78 -4.84
CA GLU A 101 35.36 7.49 -4.55
C GLU A 101 35.29 6.58 -5.77
N THR A 102 36.44 6.27 -6.35
CA THR A 102 36.55 5.38 -7.51
C THR A 102 36.81 3.93 -7.08
N SER A 103 36.58 3.00 -8.03
CA SER A 103 36.91 1.58 -7.89
C SER A 103 36.30 0.90 -6.66
N ARG A 104 35.10 1.33 -6.26
CA ARG A 104 34.33 0.75 -5.16
C ARG A 104 33.90 -0.66 -5.52
N ALA A 105 34.17 -1.62 -4.65
CA ALA A 105 33.83 -3.01 -4.85
C ALA A 105 32.31 -3.25 -4.82
N SER A 106 31.81 -4.08 -5.74
CA SER A 106 30.43 -4.57 -5.77
C SER A 106 30.00 -5.19 -4.44
N GLY A 107 28.75 -4.92 -4.02
CA GLY A 107 28.11 -5.51 -2.84
C GLY A 107 28.66 -5.03 -1.49
N THR A 108 29.65 -4.15 -1.49
CA THR A 108 30.18 -3.53 -0.26
C THR A 108 29.28 -2.35 0.15
N ILE A 109 29.08 -2.19 1.46
CA ILE A 109 28.36 -1.05 2.03
C ILE A 109 29.30 0.15 2.07
N TYR A 110 28.90 1.24 1.42
CA TYR A 110 29.56 2.54 1.53
C TYR A 110 28.63 3.52 2.22
N MET A 111 29.21 4.40 3.03
CA MET A 111 28.46 5.35 3.84
C MET A 111 29.13 6.71 3.81
N HIS A 112 28.33 7.77 3.91
CA HIS A 112 28.80 9.15 3.88
C HIS A 112 27.92 10.05 4.75
N GLN A 113 28.50 11.12 5.29
CA GLN A 113 27.78 12.14 6.03
C GLN A 113 28.01 13.50 5.37
N HIS A 114 26.94 14.06 4.80
CA HIS A 114 26.96 15.39 4.20
C HIS A 114 27.00 16.47 5.29
N ILE A 115 28.10 17.23 5.33
CA ILE A 115 28.33 18.29 6.34
C ILE A 115 28.71 19.65 5.73
N ALA A 116 28.93 19.72 4.41
CA ALA A 116 29.35 20.94 3.72
C ALA A 116 28.98 20.90 2.22
N ASN A 117 29.11 22.04 1.54
CA ASN A 117 28.99 22.18 0.08
C ASN A 117 27.64 21.75 -0.54
N GLY A 118 26.56 21.80 0.24
CA GLY A 118 25.22 21.51 -0.26
C GLY A 118 24.59 22.71 -0.97
N THR A 119 23.60 22.43 -1.82
CA THR A 119 22.76 23.46 -2.45
C THR A 119 21.63 23.83 -1.52
N ALA A 120 21.48 25.11 -1.18
CA ALA A 120 20.49 25.59 -0.23
C ALA A 120 19.05 25.32 -0.70
N TRP A 121 18.23 24.78 0.20
CA TRP A 121 16.80 24.57 0.03
C TRP A 121 16.10 24.97 1.33
N GLY A 122 15.55 26.19 1.37
CA GLY A 122 15.00 26.76 2.60
C GLY A 122 16.06 26.86 3.71
N ALA A 123 15.83 26.19 4.83
CA ALA A 123 16.75 26.15 5.98
C ALA A 123 17.66 24.90 6.00
N THR A 124 17.59 24.06 4.96
CA THR A 124 18.39 22.84 4.80
C THR A 124 19.20 22.92 3.49
N TYR A 125 19.96 21.86 3.20
CA TYR A 125 20.76 21.72 2.00
C TYR A 125 20.50 20.38 1.32
N THR A 126 20.76 20.34 0.02
CA THR A 126 20.64 19.13 -0.80
C THR A 126 21.93 18.81 -1.56
N TRP A 127 22.13 17.53 -1.84
CA TRP A 127 23.25 17.02 -2.63
C TRP A 127 22.76 16.00 -3.65
N LYS A 128 23.43 15.96 -4.81
CA LYS A 128 23.23 14.94 -5.83
C LYS A 128 24.32 13.89 -5.72
N ILE A 129 23.97 12.70 -5.24
CA ILE A 129 24.84 11.54 -5.31
C ILE A 129 24.70 10.90 -6.69
N ARG A 130 25.82 10.50 -7.28
CA ARG A 130 25.88 9.75 -8.54
C ARG A 130 26.63 8.44 -8.33
N ILE A 131 26.05 7.34 -8.79
CA ILE A 131 26.66 6.02 -8.80
C ILE A 131 26.84 5.62 -10.26
N TYR A 132 28.07 5.66 -10.77
CA TYR A 132 28.34 5.53 -12.21
C TYR A 132 29.69 4.86 -12.49
N GLY A 133 30.00 4.66 -13.77
CA GLY A 133 31.28 4.08 -14.19
C GLY A 133 31.46 2.64 -13.71
N ALA A 134 30.36 1.88 -13.62
CA ALA A 134 30.40 0.48 -13.26
C ALA A 134 31.10 -0.33 -14.37
N THR A 135 31.99 -1.26 -14.00
CA THR A 135 32.72 -2.10 -14.97
C THR A 135 31.87 -3.23 -15.57
N GLY A 136 30.59 -3.27 -15.23
CA GLY A 136 29.55 -4.17 -15.72
C GLY A 136 28.17 -3.60 -15.36
N ASP A 137 27.10 -4.29 -15.72
CA ASP A 137 25.75 -3.83 -15.41
C ASP A 137 25.53 -3.73 -13.90
N ILE A 138 24.93 -2.62 -13.46
CA ILE A 138 24.36 -2.51 -12.12
C ILE A 138 23.14 -3.44 -12.06
N THR A 139 23.20 -4.41 -11.17
CA THR A 139 22.21 -5.51 -11.07
C THR A 139 21.44 -5.49 -9.76
N GLY A 140 21.85 -4.67 -8.79
CA GLY A 140 21.21 -4.52 -7.50
C GLY A 140 21.60 -3.20 -6.82
N TRP A 141 20.70 -2.67 -6.02
CA TRP A 141 20.91 -1.50 -5.17
C TRP A 141 20.00 -1.60 -3.95
N LYS A 142 20.51 -1.24 -2.77
CA LYS A 142 19.69 -1.12 -1.56
C LYS A 142 20.30 -0.16 -0.55
N VAL A 143 19.43 0.48 0.22
CA VAL A 143 19.81 1.22 1.41
C VAL A 143 20.28 0.30 2.53
N GLU A 144 21.24 0.79 3.28
CA GLU A 144 21.93 0.06 4.35
C GLU A 144 22.03 0.93 5.60
N ARG A 145 22.36 0.27 6.70
CA ARG A 145 22.59 0.95 7.98
C ARG A 145 23.95 1.63 7.99
N HIS A 146 24.00 2.91 8.37
CA HIS A 146 25.26 3.64 8.58
C HIS A 146 25.71 3.58 10.06
N THR A 147 26.97 3.92 10.36
CA THR A 147 27.50 3.83 11.74
C THR A 147 27.45 5.13 12.55
N TYR A 148 27.08 6.25 11.92
CA TYR A 148 27.04 7.57 12.58
C TYR A 148 25.99 7.73 13.70
N THR A 149 25.02 6.80 13.84
CA THR A 149 24.01 6.84 14.92
C THR A 149 23.58 5.45 15.36
N THR A 150 23.28 5.31 16.65
CA THR A 150 22.69 4.10 17.24
C THR A 150 21.17 4.11 17.25
N ARG A 151 20.54 5.24 16.88
CA ARG A 151 19.07 5.37 16.80
C ARG A 151 18.52 4.73 15.51
N LYS A 152 17.19 4.67 15.40
CA LYS A 152 16.48 4.37 14.15
C LYS A 152 16.92 5.32 13.04
N GLN A 153 17.09 4.79 11.82
CA GLN A 153 17.70 5.53 10.72
C GLN A 153 16.67 5.88 9.66
N TYR A 154 16.47 7.17 9.49
CA TYR A 154 15.70 7.74 8.41
C TYR A 154 16.67 8.19 7.33
N HIS A 155 16.60 7.54 6.18
CA HIS A 155 17.47 7.84 5.06
C HIS A 155 17.09 9.18 4.43
N PRO A 156 18.05 10.07 4.16
CA PRO A 156 17.78 11.43 3.70
C PRO A 156 17.44 11.51 2.21
N ILE A 157 17.09 10.38 1.57
CA ILE A 157 16.82 10.32 0.13
C ILE A 157 15.45 10.96 -0.15
N LEU A 158 15.44 12.04 -0.94
CA LEU A 158 14.23 12.76 -1.35
C LEU A 158 13.71 12.30 -2.72
N TRP A 159 14.63 12.00 -3.64
CA TRP A 159 14.32 11.61 -5.02
C TRP A 159 15.37 10.65 -5.55
N ALA A 160 14.97 9.61 -6.27
CA ALA A 160 15.86 8.66 -6.92
C ALA A 160 15.53 8.48 -8.40
N VAL A 161 16.55 8.36 -9.25
CA VAL A 161 16.39 8.14 -10.69
C VAL A 161 17.40 7.07 -11.13
N PHE A 162 16.88 5.95 -11.64
CA PHE A 162 17.69 4.83 -12.13
C PHE A 162 17.82 4.93 -13.65
N GLY A 163 19.06 4.90 -14.14
CA GLY A 163 19.40 4.79 -15.56
C GLY A 163 19.90 3.40 -15.95
N THR A 164 20.05 2.49 -14.99
CA THR A 164 20.46 1.11 -15.25
C THR A 164 19.30 0.25 -15.76
N MET A 165 19.60 -0.55 -16.79
CA MET A 165 18.69 -1.53 -17.38
C MET A 165 18.94 -2.97 -16.89
N GLY A 166 20.02 -3.19 -16.14
CA GLY A 166 20.51 -4.51 -15.72
C GLY A 166 19.98 -5.02 -14.40
N MET A 167 19.11 -4.26 -13.72
CA MET A 167 18.59 -4.63 -12.39
C MET A 167 17.91 -6.00 -12.41
N THR A 168 18.29 -6.85 -11.44
CA THR A 168 17.74 -8.21 -11.28
C THR A 168 16.75 -8.33 -10.12
N THR A 169 16.82 -7.39 -9.18
CA THR A 169 15.95 -7.28 -8.02
C THR A 169 15.89 -5.85 -7.51
N TYR A 170 14.72 -5.42 -7.05
CA TYR A 170 14.55 -4.21 -6.25
C TYR A 170 14.02 -4.54 -4.84
N ALA A 171 14.11 -5.81 -4.44
CA ALA A 171 13.66 -6.23 -3.14
C ALA A 171 14.40 -5.44 -2.04
N ASN A 172 13.66 -4.81 -1.14
CA ASN A 172 14.20 -4.02 -0.02
C ASN A 172 15.10 -2.84 -0.47
N ALA A 173 14.87 -2.28 -1.66
CA ALA A 173 15.71 -1.22 -2.21
C ALA A 173 15.74 0.04 -1.31
N PHE A 174 14.58 0.54 -0.90
CA PHE A 174 14.45 1.75 -0.07
C PHE A 174 14.03 1.47 1.39
N TYR A 175 14.08 0.20 1.78
CA TYR A 175 13.68 -0.28 3.10
C TYR A 175 14.47 -1.51 3.45
N ASN A 176 15.09 -1.55 4.63
CA ASN A 176 15.89 -2.69 5.05
C ASN A 176 15.55 -3.13 6.49
N THR A 177 15.21 -4.40 6.64
CA THR A 177 14.74 -5.03 7.89
C THR A 177 15.81 -5.82 8.63
N THR A 178 16.99 -6.05 8.05
CA THR A 178 17.99 -6.89 8.73
C THR A 178 18.65 -6.19 9.93
N ASP A 179 18.32 -4.92 10.18
CA ASP A 179 19.06 -4.05 11.11
C ASP A 179 18.18 -2.99 11.84
N ASP A 180 16.96 -3.40 12.25
CA ASP A 180 15.94 -2.61 12.96
C ASP A 180 15.80 -1.16 12.44
N ASP A 181 15.11 -1.08 11.30
CA ASP A 181 14.50 0.11 10.68
C ASP A 181 15.46 1.10 10.01
N VAL A 182 15.92 0.73 8.80
CA VAL A 182 16.42 1.67 7.79
C VAL A 182 15.29 1.93 6.79
N ASN A 183 14.80 3.16 6.74
CA ASN A 183 13.61 3.53 5.95
C ASN A 183 13.87 4.85 5.21
N CYS A 184 13.55 4.91 3.92
CA CYS A 184 13.55 6.17 3.17
C CYS A 184 12.24 6.93 3.35
N VAL A 185 11.97 7.39 4.58
CA VAL A 185 10.70 8.02 4.94
C VAL A 185 10.43 9.33 4.19
N ASP A 186 11.50 10.00 3.76
CA ASP A 186 11.45 11.28 3.06
C ASP A 186 11.46 11.14 1.53
N LEU A 187 11.53 9.90 0.99
CA LEU A 187 11.52 9.67 -0.45
C LEU A 187 10.18 10.09 -1.04
N GLN A 188 10.18 11.12 -1.88
CA GLN A 188 8.97 11.67 -2.50
C GLN A 188 8.71 11.13 -3.89
N SER A 189 9.78 10.85 -4.64
CA SER A 189 9.70 10.41 -6.03
C SER A 189 10.77 9.38 -6.39
N CYS A 190 10.42 8.44 -7.26
CA CYS A 190 11.36 7.48 -7.82
C CYS A 190 11.05 7.17 -9.29
N VAL A 191 12.09 7.11 -10.13
CA VAL A 191 11.98 6.74 -11.54
C VAL A 191 12.71 5.42 -11.77
N ILE A 192 11.96 4.41 -12.20
CA ILE A 192 12.46 3.07 -12.54
C ILE A 192 12.21 2.80 -14.02
N PRO A 193 13.26 2.65 -14.85
CA PRO A 193 13.10 2.63 -16.30
C PRO A 193 12.61 1.28 -16.84
N THR A 194 12.93 0.18 -16.15
CA THR A 194 12.63 -1.17 -16.64
C THR A 194 12.56 -2.20 -15.51
N PHE A 195 11.78 -3.26 -15.75
CA PHE A 195 11.77 -4.52 -14.99
C PHE A 195 12.13 -5.72 -15.87
N ALA A 196 12.79 -5.50 -17.02
CA ALA A 196 13.06 -6.55 -18.01
C ALA A 196 13.74 -7.80 -17.42
N SER A 197 14.70 -7.60 -16.51
CA SER A 197 15.45 -8.67 -15.84
C SER A 197 15.09 -8.82 -14.35
N VAL A 198 14.11 -8.07 -13.85
CA VAL A 198 13.75 -8.05 -12.43
C VAL A 198 12.85 -9.23 -12.11
N SER A 199 13.20 -9.98 -11.07
CA SER A 199 12.41 -11.13 -10.59
C SER A 199 11.64 -10.86 -9.29
N ASN A 200 12.09 -9.86 -8.51
CA ASN A 200 11.56 -9.58 -7.18
C ASN A 200 11.59 -8.06 -6.88
N THR A 201 10.44 -7.51 -6.48
CA THR A 201 10.25 -6.11 -6.07
C THR A 201 9.64 -6.01 -4.65
N SER A 202 9.71 -7.10 -3.88
CA SER A 202 9.13 -7.15 -2.53
C SER A 202 9.71 -6.07 -1.61
N SER A 203 8.82 -5.38 -0.90
CA SER A 203 9.17 -4.29 0.03
C SER A 203 10.02 -3.17 -0.58
N MET A 204 10.04 -3.00 -1.90
CA MET A 204 10.89 -2.02 -2.60
C MET A 204 10.80 -0.62 -2.00
N PHE A 205 9.57 -0.16 -1.72
CA PHE A 205 9.26 1.15 -1.16
C PHE A 205 8.52 1.04 0.18
N ALA A 206 8.64 -0.08 0.90
CA ALA A 206 7.96 -0.21 2.18
C ALA A 206 8.38 0.93 3.13
N TYR A 207 7.42 1.54 3.84
CA TYR A 207 7.64 2.66 4.77
C TYR A 207 8.24 3.94 4.15
N CYS A 208 8.19 4.11 2.83
CA CYS A 208 8.47 5.40 2.19
C CYS A 208 7.25 6.34 2.37
N TYR A 209 7.07 6.87 3.59
CA TYR A 209 5.87 7.60 3.99
C TYR A 209 5.56 8.81 3.10
N ALA A 210 6.59 9.51 2.61
CA ALA A 210 6.46 10.68 1.74
C ALA A 210 6.28 10.36 0.24
N LEU A 211 6.31 9.09 -0.16
CA LEU A 211 6.28 8.69 -1.56
C LEU A 211 4.93 9.03 -2.19
N SER A 212 4.94 9.97 -3.12
CA SER A 212 3.73 10.50 -3.77
C SER A 212 3.76 10.36 -5.29
N SER A 213 4.93 10.07 -5.88
CA SER A 213 5.09 9.84 -7.31
C SER A 213 6.06 8.72 -7.59
N ILE A 214 5.67 7.75 -8.43
CA ILE A 214 6.58 6.72 -8.93
C ILE A 214 6.36 6.56 -10.42
N THR A 215 7.45 6.55 -11.19
CA THR A 215 7.44 6.08 -12.57
C THR A 215 7.88 4.63 -12.59
N LEU A 216 6.93 3.72 -12.87
CA LEU A 216 7.19 2.29 -13.06
C LEU A 216 7.18 1.94 -14.55
N PRO A 217 7.88 0.86 -14.96
CA PRO A 217 7.80 0.36 -16.31
C PRO A 217 6.41 -0.20 -16.63
N THR A 218 6.01 -0.11 -17.90
CA THR A 218 4.71 -0.58 -18.40
C THR A 218 4.60 -2.10 -18.54
N SER A 219 5.70 -2.83 -18.33
CA SER A 219 5.76 -4.28 -18.28
C SER A 219 6.56 -4.73 -17.07
N TRP A 220 6.04 -5.72 -16.35
CA TRP A 220 6.71 -6.33 -15.21
C TRP A 220 7.50 -7.60 -15.55
N GLY A 221 7.56 -7.98 -16.83
CA GLY A 221 8.40 -9.08 -17.31
C GLY A 221 8.28 -10.35 -16.43
N SER A 222 9.39 -10.72 -15.80
CA SER A 222 9.55 -11.92 -14.97
C SER A 222 9.36 -11.67 -13.47
N VAL A 223 8.86 -10.50 -13.05
CA VAL A 223 8.61 -10.20 -11.64
C VAL A 223 7.59 -11.21 -11.11
N SER A 224 7.99 -11.95 -10.07
CA SER A 224 7.16 -13.01 -9.46
C SER A 224 6.60 -12.61 -8.10
N ASN A 225 7.26 -11.68 -7.41
CA ASN A 225 6.94 -11.25 -6.05
C ASN A 225 6.94 -9.73 -5.92
N THR A 226 5.78 -9.17 -5.59
CA THR A 226 5.53 -7.74 -5.36
C THR A 226 5.02 -7.47 -3.94
N SER A 227 5.15 -8.46 -3.04
CA SER A 227 4.63 -8.35 -1.68
C SER A 227 5.19 -7.12 -0.97
N SER A 228 4.31 -6.39 -0.29
CA SER A 228 4.63 -5.15 0.44
C SER A 228 5.32 -4.05 -0.37
N MET A 229 5.32 -4.10 -1.72
CA MET A 229 6.10 -3.17 -2.56
C MET A 229 5.89 -1.69 -2.21
N PHE A 230 4.66 -1.29 -1.89
CA PHE A 230 4.29 0.07 -1.48
C PHE A 230 3.68 0.12 -0.07
N SER A 231 3.93 -0.89 0.77
CA SER A 231 3.34 -0.90 2.11
C SER A 231 3.77 0.34 2.91
N TYR A 232 2.84 1.00 3.61
CA TYR A 232 3.07 2.24 4.37
C TYR A 232 3.50 3.47 3.53
N CYS A 233 3.27 3.48 2.21
CA CYS A 233 3.40 4.70 1.39
C CYS A 233 2.21 5.65 1.63
N CYS A 234 2.17 6.29 2.81
CA CYS A 234 1.02 7.06 3.27
C CYS A 234 0.66 8.27 2.39
N ALA A 235 1.63 8.85 1.67
CA ALA A 235 1.40 9.97 0.75
C ALA A 235 0.97 9.55 -0.67
N LEU A 236 0.98 8.24 -0.99
CA LEU A 236 0.64 7.74 -2.32
C LEU A 236 -0.86 7.85 -2.57
N SER A 237 -1.29 8.89 -3.32
CA SER A 237 -2.71 9.15 -3.58
C SER A 237 -3.28 8.36 -4.76
N SER A 238 -2.42 8.02 -5.73
CA SER A 238 -2.73 7.25 -6.94
C SER A 238 -1.46 6.58 -7.47
N ILE A 239 -1.64 5.55 -8.29
CA ILE A 239 -0.54 4.86 -8.96
C ILE A 239 -1.01 4.27 -10.29
N THR A 240 -0.18 4.36 -11.32
CA THR A 240 -0.40 3.68 -12.59
C THR A 240 0.33 2.35 -12.59
N LEU A 241 -0.43 1.26 -12.69
CA LEU A 241 0.09 -0.10 -12.82
C LEU A 241 0.11 -0.52 -14.30
N PRO A 242 0.95 -1.50 -14.69
CA PRO A 242 0.90 -2.08 -16.03
C PRO A 242 -0.45 -2.77 -16.26
N THR A 243 -0.83 -2.92 -17.53
CA THR A 243 -2.09 -3.58 -17.92
C THR A 243 -2.08 -5.09 -17.71
N SER A 244 -0.92 -5.68 -17.42
CA SER A 244 -0.74 -7.09 -17.07
C SER A 244 0.39 -7.23 -16.05
N TRP A 245 0.22 -8.16 -15.10
CA TRP A 245 1.25 -8.51 -14.11
C TRP A 245 2.14 -9.68 -14.54
N GLY A 246 1.96 -10.26 -15.72
CA GLY A 246 2.82 -11.34 -16.23
C GLY A 246 2.93 -12.51 -15.24
N SER A 247 4.13 -12.73 -14.70
CA SER A 247 4.47 -13.83 -13.80
C SER A 247 4.24 -13.57 -12.30
N VAL A 248 3.66 -12.43 -11.91
CA VAL A 248 3.43 -12.15 -10.47
C VAL A 248 2.52 -13.20 -9.86
N SER A 249 2.98 -13.79 -8.75
CA SER A 249 2.25 -14.80 -7.98
C SER A 249 1.86 -14.29 -6.58
N ASN A 250 2.62 -13.35 -6.03
CA ASN A 250 2.41 -12.81 -4.69
C ASN A 250 2.30 -11.28 -4.71
N THR A 251 1.14 -10.78 -4.28
CA THR A 251 0.78 -9.35 -4.15
C THR A 251 0.38 -9.00 -2.71
N SER A 252 0.68 -9.89 -1.76
CA SER A 252 0.29 -9.69 -0.37
C SER A 252 0.83 -8.36 0.18
N SER A 253 -0.03 -7.61 0.86
CA SER A 253 0.27 -6.29 1.44
C SER A 253 0.80 -5.24 0.47
N MET A 254 0.67 -5.42 -0.85
CA MET A 254 1.32 -4.55 -1.85
C MET A 254 1.05 -3.06 -1.62
N PHE A 255 -0.18 -2.70 -1.22
CA PHE A 255 -0.60 -1.34 -0.88
C PHE A 255 -1.09 -1.22 0.57
N ALA A 256 -0.72 -2.14 1.45
CA ALA A 256 -1.16 -2.09 2.84
C ALA A 256 -0.73 -0.77 3.50
N THR A 257 -1.66 -0.06 4.13
CA THR A 257 -1.46 1.23 4.80
C THR A 257 -1.03 2.36 3.85
N CYS A 258 -1.45 2.31 2.58
CA CYS A 258 -1.41 3.48 1.69
C CYS A 258 -2.58 4.43 2.03
N CYS A 259 -2.46 5.17 3.14
CA CYS A 259 -3.56 5.94 3.74
C CYS A 259 -4.24 6.94 2.78
N ALA A 260 -3.47 7.59 1.90
CA ALA A 260 -3.98 8.56 0.93
C ALA A 260 -4.49 7.94 -0.38
N LEU A 261 -4.30 6.64 -0.61
CA LEU A 261 -4.66 5.99 -1.87
C LEU A 261 -6.18 6.04 -2.06
N SER A 262 -6.62 6.92 -2.96
CA SER A 262 -8.03 7.23 -3.20
C SER A 262 -8.57 6.59 -4.47
N SER A 263 -7.68 6.33 -5.44
CA SER A 263 -7.98 5.68 -6.71
C SER A 263 -6.79 4.83 -7.17
N ILE A 264 -7.09 3.66 -7.72
CA ILE A 264 -6.12 2.77 -8.35
C ILE A 264 -6.77 2.06 -9.53
N THR A 265 -6.06 2.00 -10.66
CA THR A 265 -6.46 1.16 -11.80
C THR A 265 -5.66 -0.13 -11.75
N LEU A 266 -6.37 -1.25 -11.58
CA LEU A 266 -5.79 -2.58 -11.57
C LEU A 266 -5.67 -3.13 -13.00
N PRO A 267 -4.72 -4.06 -13.26
CA PRO A 267 -4.69 -4.80 -14.51
C PRO A 267 -6.01 -5.55 -14.74
N THR A 268 -6.35 -5.79 -16.00
CA THR A 268 -7.58 -6.52 -16.37
C THR A 268 -7.51 -8.02 -16.10
N SER A 269 -6.30 -8.58 -15.93
CA SER A 269 -6.05 -9.97 -15.54
C SER A 269 -4.92 -10.08 -14.53
N TRP A 270 -5.09 -10.96 -13.54
CA TRP A 270 -4.09 -11.24 -12.51
C TRP A 270 -3.26 -12.49 -12.78
N GLY A 271 -3.39 -13.12 -13.95
CA GLY A 271 -2.47 -14.17 -14.42
C GLY A 271 -2.22 -15.28 -13.41
N SER A 272 -1.02 -15.33 -12.82
CA SER A 272 -0.59 -16.35 -11.86
C SER A 272 -0.72 -15.97 -10.39
N VAL A 273 -1.36 -14.83 -10.06
CA VAL A 273 -1.51 -14.41 -8.66
C VAL A 273 -2.29 -15.45 -7.86
N SER A 274 -1.72 -15.85 -6.73
CA SER A 274 -2.32 -16.78 -5.77
C SER A 274 -2.57 -16.15 -4.40
N ASN A 275 -1.75 -15.16 -4.02
CA ASN A 275 -1.83 -14.50 -2.72
C ASN A 275 -2.04 -12.98 -2.85
N THR A 276 -3.13 -12.51 -2.27
CA THR A 276 -3.64 -11.13 -2.29
C THR A 276 -3.97 -10.64 -0.89
N SER A 277 -3.53 -11.38 0.13
CA SER A 277 -3.81 -11.07 1.53
C SER A 277 -3.30 -9.68 1.90
N TYR A 278 -4.11 -8.92 2.64
CA TYR A 278 -3.82 -7.55 3.08
C TYR A 278 -3.52 -6.54 1.95
N MET A 279 -3.76 -6.86 0.67
CA MET A 279 -3.28 -6.06 -0.46
C MET A 279 -3.63 -4.57 -0.36
N PHE A 280 -4.84 -4.24 0.11
CA PHE A 280 -5.31 -2.87 0.33
C PHE A 280 -5.67 -2.59 1.79
N SER A 281 -5.24 -3.43 2.73
CA SER A 281 -5.54 -3.25 4.15
C SER A 281 -5.16 -1.85 4.61
N SER A 282 -6.04 -1.15 5.34
CA SER A 282 -5.82 0.21 5.85
C SER A 282 -5.59 1.28 4.77
N CYS A 283 -6.13 1.10 3.56
CA CYS A 283 -6.25 2.18 2.58
C CYS A 283 -7.43 3.10 2.93
N TYR A 284 -7.25 4.00 3.90
CA TYR A 284 -8.34 4.77 4.50
C TYR A 284 -9.10 5.67 3.51
N ALA A 285 -8.44 6.20 2.47
CA ALA A 285 -9.04 7.06 1.47
C ALA A 285 -9.71 6.31 0.29
N LEU A 286 -9.52 4.99 0.17
CA LEU A 286 -10.03 4.21 -0.96
C LEU A 286 -11.56 4.10 -0.87
N SER A 287 -12.27 4.80 -1.77
CA SER A 287 -13.73 4.88 -1.73
C SER A 287 -14.43 3.89 -2.64
N SER A 288 -13.78 3.45 -3.71
CA SER A 288 -14.26 2.42 -4.61
C SER A 288 -13.08 1.70 -5.27
N ILE A 289 -13.28 0.44 -5.64
CA ILE A 289 -12.32 -0.31 -6.43
C ILE A 289 -13.03 -1.22 -7.42
N THR A 290 -12.50 -1.31 -8.64
CA THR A 290 -12.94 -2.28 -9.64
C THR A 290 -11.90 -3.37 -9.75
N LEU A 291 -12.29 -4.58 -9.37
CA LEU A 291 -11.43 -5.74 -9.47
C LEU A 291 -11.36 -6.26 -10.92
N PRO A 292 -10.30 -7.00 -11.31
CA PRO A 292 -10.27 -7.67 -12.63
C PRO A 292 -11.43 -8.64 -12.81
N THR A 293 -11.70 -9.03 -14.05
CA THR A 293 -12.66 -10.11 -14.37
C THR A 293 -11.96 -11.44 -14.65
N SER A 294 -10.64 -11.44 -14.85
CA SER A 294 -9.82 -12.63 -15.02
C SER A 294 -8.88 -12.79 -13.83
N TRP A 295 -9.22 -13.73 -12.97
CA TRP A 295 -8.44 -14.07 -11.79
C TRP A 295 -7.62 -15.32 -12.05
N GLY A 296 -6.40 -15.31 -11.53
CA GLY A 296 -5.50 -16.45 -11.57
C GLY A 296 -5.95 -17.56 -10.63
N SER A 297 -4.98 -18.17 -9.97
CA SER A 297 -5.23 -19.17 -8.92
C SER A 297 -5.28 -18.53 -7.53
N VAL A 298 -5.95 -17.38 -7.40
CA VAL A 298 -6.08 -16.65 -6.11
C VAL A 298 -6.77 -17.57 -5.11
N SER A 299 -6.06 -17.92 -4.05
CA SER A 299 -6.54 -18.78 -2.97
C SER A 299 -6.46 -18.11 -1.60
N ASN A 300 -5.86 -16.93 -1.52
CA ASN A 300 -5.77 -16.17 -0.27
C ASN A 300 -6.12 -14.69 -0.50
N THR A 301 -7.27 -14.28 0.04
CA THR A 301 -7.80 -12.90 0.01
C THR A 301 -7.97 -12.34 1.44
N ARG A 302 -7.33 -13.00 2.42
CA ARG A 302 -7.44 -12.65 3.83
C ARG A 302 -7.14 -11.17 4.06
N ASN A 303 -8.02 -10.46 4.76
CA ASN A 303 -7.84 -9.04 5.12
C ASN A 303 -7.61 -8.09 3.92
N MET A 304 -7.97 -8.48 2.68
CA MET A 304 -7.62 -7.72 1.47
C MET A 304 -8.03 -6.23 1.55
N PHE A 305 -9.20 -5.93 2.13
CA PHE A 305 -9.72 -4.59 2.35
C PHE A 305 -9.92 -4.25 3.83
N ALA A 306 -9.27 -4.96 4.75
CA ALA A 306 -9.46 -4.70 6.18
C ALA A 306 -9.16 -3.23 6.52
N SER A 307 -10.06 -2.57 7.27
CA SER A 307 -9.95 -1.18 7.68
C SER A 307 -9.88 -0.16 6.54
N CYS A 308 -10.41 -0.48 5.35
CA CYS A 308 -10.68 0.51 4.31
C CYS A 308 -11.92 1.33 4.66
N TYR A 309 -11.77 2.26 5.61
CA TYR A 309 -12.91 2.98 6.20
C TYR A 309 -13.75 3.72 5.17
N SER A 310 -13.19 4.31 4.11
CA SER A 310 -13.99 5.04 3.11
C SER A 310 -14.64 4.16 2.04
N LEU A 311 -14.39 2.84 2.02
CA LEU A 311 -14.76 1.96 0.92
C LEU A 311 -16.27 1.74 0.85
N LYS A 312 -16.89 2.21 -0.23
CA LYS A 312 -18.34 2.12 -0.48
C LYS A 312 -18.69 1.01 -1.46
N TYR A 313 -17.82 0.79 -2.46
CA TYR A 313 -18.09 -0.12 -3.57
C TYR A 313 -16.87 -0.98 -3.89
N ILE A 314 -17.12 -2.27 -4.12
CA ILE A 314 -16.16 -3.18 -4.72
C ILE A 314 -16.87 -3.81 -5.92
N ASN A 315 -16.43 -3.48 -7.13
CA ASN A 315 -16.99 -4.04 -8.35
C ASN A 315 -16.27 -5.34 -8.72
N ASN A 316 -16.96 -6.27 -9.37
CA ASN A 316 -16.44 -7.56 -9.85
C ASN A 316 -15.97 -8.53 -8.75
N ILE A 317 -16.57 -8.48 -7.55
CA ILE A 317 -16.27 -9.43 -6.46
C ILE A 317 -16.61 -10.87 -6.87
N ASP A 318 -17.63 -11.06 -7.70
CA ASP A 318 -18.09 -12.36 -8.18
C ASP A 318 -17.01 -13.10 -9.00
N TYR A 319 -16.07 -12.38 -9.61
CA TYR A 319 -14.94 -12.97 -10.31
C TYR A 319 -13.79 -13.36 -9.37
N LEU A 320 -13.73 -12.80 -8.15
CA LEU A 320 -12.59 -12.95 -7.24
C LEU A 320 -12.41 -14.40 -6.74
N GLY A 321 -11.19 -14.90 -6.90
CA GLY A 321 -10.74 -16.18 -6.37
C GLY A 321 -10.51 -17.24 -7.45
N SER A 322 -10.39 -18.49 -7.02
CA SER A 322 -10.22 -19.66 -7.85
C SER A 322 -11.44 -20.59 -7.74
N ILE A 323 -11.86 -21.18 -8.85
CA ILE A 323 -12.90 -22.22 -8.87
C ILE A 323 -12.34 -23.63 -8.64
N SER A 324 -11.01 -23.80 -8.69
CA SER A 324 -10.33 -25.10 -8.53
C SER A 324 -9.53 -25.21 -7.24
N VAL A 325 -9.17 -24.09 -6.62
CA VAL A 325 -8.44 -24.02 -5.35
C VAL A 325 -9.29 -23.27 -4.33
N ALA A 326 -9.45 -23.85 -3.14
CA ALA A 326 -10.29 -23.24 -2.11
C ALA A 326 -9.66 -21.93 -1.59
N CYS A 327 -10.46 -20.87 -1.58
CA CYS A 327 -10.06 -19.51 -1.27
C CYS A 327 -10.38 -19.13 0.17
N GLU A 328 -9.43 -18.49 0.85
CA GLU A 328 -9.64 -17.93 2.18
C GLU A 328 -10.00 -16.44 2.12
N PHE A 329 -11.25 -16.12 2.51
CA PHE A 329 -11.85 -14.79 2.61
C PHE A 329 -11.96 -14.29 4.06
N THR A 330 -11.10 -14.77 4.96
CA THR A 330 -11.13 -14.34 6.36
C THR A 330 -10.86 -12.84 6.47
N ASP A 331 -11.75 -12.11 7.14
CA ASP A 331 -11.70 -10.66 7.38
C ASP A 331 -11.63 -9.81 6.09
N PHE A 332 -12.15 -10.31 4.96
CA PHE A 332 -11.95 -9.74 3.63
C PHE A 332 -12.25 -8.24 3.54
N ALA A 333 -13.35 -7.81 4.16
CA ALA A 333 -13.78 -6.41 4.24
C ALA A 333 -14.05 -6.00 5.70
N LYS A 334 -13.24 -6.51 6.63
CA LYS A 334 -13.34 -6.15 8.04
C LYS A 334 -13.24 -4.64 8.21
N ASP A 335 -14.09 -4.06 9.03
CA ASP A 335 -14.09 -2.63 9.34
C ASP A 335 -14.26 -1.68 8.12
N CYS A 336 -14.86 -2.16 7.02
CA CYS A 336 -15.25 -1.32 5.87
C CYS A 336 -16.63 -0.66 6.11
N GLU A 337 -16.69 0.28 7.05
CA GLU A 337 -17.94 0.80 7.63
C GLU A 337 -18.97 1.32 6.60
N PHE A 338 -18.55 1.82 5.44
CA PHE A 338 -19.46 2.36 4.43
C PHE A 338 -19.73 1.40 3.25
N LEU A 339 -19.28 0.14 3.34
CA LEU A 339 -19.44 -0.84 2.26
C LEU A 339 -20.90 -1.28 2.15
N GLN A 340 -21.64 -0.65 1.24
CA GLN A 340 -23.07 -0.85 1.01
C GLN A 340 -23.29 -1.64 -0.30
N THR A 341 -22.92 -2.92 -0.28
CA THR A 341 -23.04 -3.79 -1.46
C THR A 341 -23.51 -5.19 -1.08
N THR A 342 -23.99 -5.92 -2.08
CA THR A 342 -24.05 -7.38 -2.05
C THR A 342 -22.65 -7.93 -2.29
N ILE A 343 -22.17 -8.80 -1.41
CA ILE A 343 -20.92 -9.54 -1.59
C ILE A 343 -21.26 -10.89 -2.21
N THR A 344 -21.01 -11.05 -3.51
CA THR A 344 -21.18 -12.32 -4.23
C THR A 344 -19.83 -13.00 -4.39
N ILE A 345 -19.69 -14.24 -3.95
CA ILE A 345 -18.47 -15.04 -4.07
C ILE A 345 -18.78 -16.30 -4.88
N ALA A 346 -18.22 -16.38 -6.09
CA ALA A 346 -18.35 -17.54 -6.98
C ALA A 346 -17.14 -18.49 -6.99
N SER A 347 -16.07 -18.13 -6.26
CA SER A 347 -14.91 -19.00 -6.06
C SER A 347 -15.25 -20.20 -5.16
N LEU A 348 -14.45 -21.25 -5.28
CA LEU A 348 -14.41 -22.30 -4.27
C LEU A 348 -13.84 -21.70 -2.98
N ILE A 349 -14.51 -21.83 -1.82
CA ILE A 349 -14.06 -21.20 -0.56
C ILE A 349 -13.70 -22.22 0.53
N SER A 350 -12.65 -21.90 1.29
CA SER A 350 -12.24 -22.61 2.50
C SER A 350 -12.80 -21.96 3.76
N LYS A 351 -12.83 -20.62 3.81
CA LYS A 351 -13.28 -19.83 4.95
C LYS A 351 -13.72 -18.44 4.51
N ILE A 352 -14.69 -17.85 5.20
CA ILE A 352 -15.17 -16.50 4.96
C ILE A 352 -15.36 -15.74 6.28
N GLY A 353 -14.87 -14.51 6.33
CA GLY A 353 -15.07 -13.59 7.45
C GLY A 353 -15.50 -12.22 6.95
N ILE A 354 -16.76 -11.87 7.16
CA ILE A 354 -17.35 -10.56 6.82
C ILE A 354 -17.96 -10.00 8.10
N TYR A 355 -17.20 -9.22 8.85
CA TYR A 355 -17.70 -8.67 10.11
C TYR A 355 -17.20 -7.27 10.41
N GLY A 356 -18.07 -6.48 11.06
CA GLY A 356 -17.72 -5.19 11.67
C GLY A 356 -17.30 -5.36 13.13
N ALA A 357 -17.65 -4.40 13.99
CA ALA A 357 -17.37 -4.46 15.43
C ALA A 357 -18.61 -4.12 16.27
N SER A 358 -18.56 -4.37 17.58
CA SER A 358 -19.70 -4.08 18.47
C SER A 358 -20.12 -2.60 18.48
N GLY A 359 -19.19 -1.68 18.20
CA GLY A 359 -19.45 -0.25 18.11
C GLY A 359 -19.99 0.22 16.75
N TYR A 360 -19.88 -0.59 15.69
CA TYR A 360 -20.34 -0.23 14.34
C TYR A 360 -20.65 -1.47 13.50
N LYS A 361 -21.82 -1.48 12.88
CA LYS A 361 -22.22 -2.56 11.99
C LYS A 361 -21.75 -2.31 10.56
N LEU A 362 -21.17 -3.33 9.93
CA LEU A 362 -20.84 -3.33 8.52
C LEU A 362 -22.12 -3.24 7.68
N LYS A 363 -22.16 -2.32 6.71
CA LYS A 363 -23.38 -1.96 5.95
C LYS A 363 -23.69 -2.84 4.75
N VAL A 364 -23.08 -4.02 4.67
CA VAL A 364 -23.33 -4.99 3.60
C VAL A 364 -24.81 -5.37 3.55
N THR A 365 -25.38 -5.41 2.36
CA THR A 365 -26.82 -5.62 2.17
C THR A 365 -27.18 -7.08 1.97
N SER A 366 -26.26 -7.89 1.45
CA SER A 366 -26.43 -9.32 1.26
C SER A 366 -25.07 -10.00 1.09
N ILE A 367 -25.02 -11.30 1.36
CA ILE A 367 -23.88 -12.17 1.05
C ILE A 367 -24.43 -13.34 0.23
N ARG A 368 -23.82 -13.60 -0.92
CA ARG A 368 -24.17 -14.70 -1.82
C ARG A 368 -22.98 -15.62 -2.02
N LEU A 369 -23.16 -16.92 -1.78
CA LEU A 369 -22.14 -17.94 -2.02
C LEU A 369 -22.64 -18.85 -3.14
N THR A 370 -22.16 -18.64 -4.37
CA THR A 370 -22.75 -19.29 -5.54
C THR A 370 -22.05 -20.59 -5.95
N ASN A 371 -20.94 -20.92 -5.30
CA ASN A 371 -20.20 -22.16 -5.55
C ASN A 371 -20.49 -23.22 -4.48
N ALA A 372 -21.47 -24.06 -4.77
CA ALA A 372 -21.92 -25.15 -3.90
C ALA A 372 -20.87 -26.27 -3.68
N SER A 373 -19.78 -26.29 -4.46
CA SER A 373 -18.70 -27.28 -4.29
C SER A 373 -17.76 -26.96 -3.12
N SER A 374 -17.95 -25.82 -2.45
CA SER A 374 -17.11 -25.38 -1.34
C SER A 374 -17.23 -26.33 -0.14
N THR A 375 -16.13 -26.97 0.26
CA THR A 375 -16.13 -27.96 1.34
C THR A 375 -15.85 -27.37 2.73
N PHE A 376 -15.40 -26.10 2.76
CA PHE A 376 -15.00 -25.35 3.96
C PHE A 376 -13.95 -26.07 4.82
N GLY A 377 -12.75 -25.50 4.89
CA GLY A 377 -11.59 -26.09 5.59
C GLY A 377 -11.32 -25.46 6.96
N GLY A 378 -10.27 -25.95 7.62
CA GLY A 378 -9.70 -25.31 8.80
C GLY A 378 -10.57 -25.34 10.06
N SER A 379 -10.12 -24.60 11.09
CA SER A 379 -10.79 -24.49 12.37
C SER A 379 -12.04 -23.61 12.30
N SER A 380 -13.04 -23.98 13.09
CA SER A 380 -14.25 -23.19 13.27
C SER A 380 -13.95 -21.80 13.85
N PRO A 381 -14.76 -20.77 13.52
CA PRO A 381 -15.86 -20.83 12.54
C PRO A 381 -15.34 -20.80 11.10
N GLN A 382 -16.03 -21.47 10.18
CA GLN A 382 -15.71 -21.43 8.74
C GLN A 382 -16.44 -20.28 8.04
N VAL A 383 -17.60 -19.89 8.56
CA VAL A 383 -18.32 -18.68 8.14
C VAL A 383 -18.46 -17.79 9.37
N ASN A 384 -17.87 -16.61 9.34
CA ASN A 384 -18.05 -15.60 10.38
C ASN A 384 -18.67 -14.35 9.77
N VAL A 385 -19.93 -14.10 10.08
CA VAL A 385 -20.67 -12.93 9.63
C VAL A 385 -21.20 -12.22 10.87
N SER A 386 -20.43 -11.31 11.44
CA SER A 386 -20.74 -10.68 12.73
C SER A 386 -20.85 -9.17 12.60
N TYR A 387 -21.66 -8.53 13.44
CA TYR A 387 -21.83 -7.08 13.48
C TYR A 387 -22.07 -6.49 12.07
N THR A 388 -23.05 -7.03 11.36
CA THR A 388 -23.46 -6.55 10.04
C THR A 388 -24.91 -6.07 10.07
N ASP A 389 -25.29 -5.24 9.10
CA ASP A 389 -26.66 -4.78 8.90
C ASP A 389 -27.54 -5.80 8.17
N LEU A 390 -27.04 -7.03 7.91
CA LEU A 390 -27.83 -8.10 7.31
C LEU A 390 -29.08 -8.37 8.13
N ASP A 391 -30.23 -8.18 7.51
CA ASP A 391 -31.53 -8.52 8.06
C ASP A 391 -31.79 -10.03 8.02
N ALA A 392 -32.96 -10.46 8.52
CA ALA A 392 -33.31 -11.87 8.57
C ALA A 392 -33.38 -12.51 7.18
N THR A 393 -33.87 -11.77 6.18
CA THR A 393 -33.99 -12.24 4.80
C THR A 393 -32.62 -12.45 4.16
N ALA A 394 -31.69 -11.52 4.38
CA ALA A 394 -30.32 -11.63 3.90
C ALA A 394 -29.56 -12.78 4.58
N LEU A 395 -29.71 -12.97 5.90
CA LEU A 395 -29.14 -14.12 6.61
C LEU A 395 -29.73 -15.45 6.12
N ASN A 396 -31.05 -15.54 5.93
CA ASN A 396 -31.70 -16.73 5.39
C ASN A 396 -31.22 -17.06 3.97
N THR A 397 -30.96 -16.04 3.15
CA THR A 397 -30.37 -16.19 1.82
C THR A 397 -28.98 -16.81 1.92
N LEU A 398 -28.12 -16.29 2.81
CA LEU A 398 -26.79 -16.84 3.07
C LEU A 398 -26.86 -18.31 3.54
N PHE A 399 -27.76 -18.64 4.46
CA PHE A 399 -27.97 -20.03 4.90
C PHE A 399 -28.42 -20.94 3.73
N GLY A 400 -29.26 -20.40 2.86
CA GLY A 400 -29.72 -21.06 1.63
C GLY A 400 -28.60 -21.36 0.64
N ASP A 401 -27.54 -20.56 0.63
CA ASP A 401 -26.36 -20.75 -0.21
C ASP A 401 -25.33 -21.73 0.40
N LEU A 402 -25.40 -22.05 1.70
CA LEU A 402 -24.49 -23.01 2.33
C LEU A 402 -24.67 -24.43 1.72
N PRO A 403 -23.59 -25.20 1.53
CA PRO A 403 -23.66 -26.60 1.11
C PRO A 403 -24.04 -27.52 2.27
N THR A 404 -24.51 -28.74 1.97
CA THR A 404 -24.78 -29.77 2.98
C THR A 404 -23.47 -30.36 3.49
N LEU A 405 -23.08 -30.02 4.72
CA LEU A 405 -21.82 -30.42 5.35
C LEU A 405 -22.02 -30.63 6.86
N THR A 406 -21.30 -31.57 7.46
CA THR A 406 -21.31 -31.80 8.90
C THR A 406 -20.09 -31.18 9.58
N GLY A 407 -20.24 -30.76 10.84
CA GLY A 407 -19.13 -30.26 11.67
C GLY A 407 -18.59 -28.88 11.25
N LYS A 408 -19.37 -28.09 10.50
CA LYS A 408 -19.05 -26.71 10.13
C LYS A 408 -19.83 -25.73 11.01
N THR A 409 -19.26 -24.55 11.23
CA THR A 409 -19.85 -23.52 12.08
C THR A 409 -20.01 -22.22 11.31
N ILE A 410 -21.21 -21.64 11.42
CA ILE A 410 -21.52 -20.26 11.04
C ILE A 410 -21.79 -19.43 12.29
N VAL A 411 -21.10 -18.30 12.40
CA VAL A 411 -21.30 -17.31 13.47
C VAL A 411 -22.01 -16.09 12.90
N ILE A 412 -23.09 -15.65 13.55
CA ILE A 412 -23.93 -14.49 13.14
C ILE A 412 -24.00 -13.35 14.16
N THR A 413 -23.10 -13.32 15.15
CA THR A 413 -23.15 -12.45 16.32
C THR A 413 -23.38 -10.98 15.98
N GLY A 414 -24.38 -10.34 16.59
CA GLY A 414 -24.61 -8.90 16.45
C GLY A 414 -25.16 -8.45 15.09
N CYS A 415 -25.50 -9.36 14.19
CA CYS A 415 -26.21 -9.01 12.94
C CYS A 415 -27.63 -8.51 13.23
N THR A 416 -28.12 -7.56 12.43
CA THR A 416 -29.46 -6.96 12.60
C THR A 416 -30.58 -7.99 12.56
N GLY A 417 -30.49 -8.99 11.68
CA GLY A 417 -31.47 -10.06 11.55
C GLY A 417 -31.27 -11.26 12.46
N ALA A 418 -30.22 -11.31 13.29
CA ALA A 418 -29.80 -12.55 13.96
C ALA A 418 -30.85 -13.13 14.93
N ALA A 419 -31.70 -12.30 15.52
CA ALA A 419 -32.77 -12.73 16.43
C ALA A 419 -34.01 -13.28 15.70
N THR A 420 -34.16 -12.99 14.41
CA THR A 420 -35.38 -13.24 13.62
C THR A 420 -35.14 -14.11 12.38
N CYS A 421 -33.89 -14.44 12.08
CA CYS A 421 -33.56 -15.35 10.98
C CYS A 421 -33.99 -16.79 11.28
N ASP A 422 -34.23 -17.57 10.24
CA ASP A 422 -34.55 -18.98 10.32
C ASP A 422 -33.26 -19.80 10.27
N THR A 423 -32.72 -20.13 11.44
CA THR A 423 -31.50 -20.93 11.55
C THR A 423 -31.70 -22.39 11.10
N SER A 424 -32.95 -22.87 10.96
CA SER A 424 -33.24 -24.23 10.50
C SER A 424 -32.75 -24.50 9.07
N ILE A 425 -32.63 -23.44 8.26
CA ILE A 425 -32.08 -23.51 6.90
C ILE A 425 -30.63 -24.00 6.92
N ALA A 426 -29.81 -23.49 7.85
CA ALA A 426 -28.41 -23.88 7.99
C ALA A 426 -28.26 -25.20 8.78
N THR A 427 -28.98 -25.36 9.89
CA THR A 427 -28.87 -26.58 10.70
C THR A 427 -29.41 -27.81 9.98
N GLY A 428 -30.44 -27.67 9.14
CA GLY A 428 -30.94 -28.72 8.25
C GLY A 428 -29.91 -29.19 7.22
N LYS A 429 -28.86 -28.39 6.96
CA LYS A 429 -27.72 -28.73 6.11
C LYS A 429 -26.49 -29.23 6.89
N GLY A 430 -26.62 -29.42 8.21
CA GLY A 430 -25.56 -29.95 9.08
C GLY A 430 -24.64 -28.90 9.71
N TRP A 431 -24.93 -27.60 9.54
CA TRP A 431 -24.16 -26.51 10.13
C TRP A 431 -24.58 -26.22 11.56
N THR A 432 -23.61 -25.96 12.43
CA THR A 432 -23.85 -25.33 13.73
C THR A 432 -23.95 -23.82 13.55
N VAL A 433 -25.09 -23.24 13.94
CA VAL A 433 -25.27 -21.78 13.96
C VAL A 433 -25.00 -21.26 15.38
N THR A 434 -24.16 -20.24 15.51
CA THR A 434 -23.87 -19.56 16.77
C THR A 434 -24.17 -18.07 16.62
N ASN A 435 -24.87 -17.49 17.58
CA ASN A 435 -25.15 -16.05 17.66
C ASN A 435 -24.49 -15.46 18.88
#